data_AF-A0A9W9G6A6-F1
#
_entry.id   AF-A0A9W9G6A6-F1
#
_cell.length_a   1.000
_cell.length_b   1.000
_cell.length_c   1.000
_cell.angle_alpha   90.00
_cell.angle_beta   90.00
_cell.angle_gamma   90.00
#
_symmetry.space_group_name_H-M   'P 1'
#
loop_
_entity.id
_entity.type
_entity.pdbx_description
1 polymer ?
#
loop_
_entity_poly.entity_id
_entity_poly.type
_entity_poly.pdbx_seq_one_letter_code
_entity_poly.pdbx_strand_id
1 'polypeptide(L)'
;MLLVSAILLRNYPGILERSTGRPAFVIGGGGACRPAVYALWKWMGVNRICMVKREESEIRDIIASFIDVGLNGELVFVPSAAEAAILEPPVLVVGTVPDIPPKEPGEKVREITEVFLTSIEKGFVLEMSYHPAPDTYFFSRCHEMGWNVLYGTEVMIWQGVAQEVLWTELSIENLNVDEARKAVTGIIEKCAAELKL
;
A
#
# COMPACT_ATOMS: atom_id res chain seq x y z
N MET A 1 8.77 -7.12 6.98
CA MET A 1 9.06 -5.77 6.45
C MET A 1 9.40 -5.76 4.96
N LEU A 2 10.02 -6.83 4.41
CA LEU A 2 10.30 -7.01 2.97
C LEU A 2 9.08 -7.19 2.04
N LEU A 3 7.86 -7.22 2.58
CA LEU A 3 6.70 -7.75 1.88
C LEU A 3 6.15 -6.80 0.82
N VAL A 4 6.04 -5.51 1.12
CA VAL A 4 5.51 -4.50 0.19
C VAL A 4 6.35 -4.47 -1.09
N SER A 5 7.67 -4.35 -0.97
CA SER A 5 8.57 -4.36 -2.12
C SER A 5 8.60 -5.70 -2.84
N ALA A 6 8.64 -6.83 -2.10
CA ALA A 6 8.67 -8.14 -2.72
C ALA A 6 7.41 -8.42 -3.55
N ILE A 7 6.24 -8.05 -3.06
CA ILE A 7 4.97 -8.23 -3.76
C ILE A 7 4.92 -7.39 -5.02
N LEU A 8 5.33 -6.11 -4.95
CA LEU A 8 5.39 -5.22 -6.10
C LEU A 8 6.38 -5.73 -7.16
N LEU A 9 7.60 -6.10 -6.74
CA LEU A 9 8.65 -6.61 -7.64
C LEU A 9 8.26 -7.93 -8.31
N ARG A 10 7.57 -8.82 -7.58
CA ARG A 10 7.15 -10.12 -8.10
C ARG A 10 6.00 -10.02 -9.11
N ASN A 11 5.03 -9.15 -8.85
CA ASN A 11 3.86 -9.01 -9.72
C ASN A 11 4.09 -8.06 -10.89
N TYR A 12 5.04 -7.12 -10.77
CA TYR A 12 5.38 -6.17 -11.81
C TYR A 12 6.89 -6.19 -12.11
N PRO A 13 7.37 -7.19 -12.88
CA PRO A 13 8.75 -7.21 -13.36
C PRO A 13 9.07 -5.90 -14.12
N GLY A 14 10.18 -5.26 -13.79
CA GLY A 14 10.58 -3.97 -14.36
C GLY A 14 9.99 -2.74 -13.66
N ILE A 15 9.23 -2.90 -12.58
CA ILE A 15 8.65 -1.76 -11.83
C ILE A 15 9.69 -0.71 -11.41
N LEU A 16 10.93 -1.12 -11.12
CA LEU A 16 12.01 -0.21 -10.73
C LEU A 16 12.41 0.77 -11.86
N GLU A 17 12.26 0.37 -13.13
CA GLU A 17 12.49 1.28 -14.26
C GLU A 17 11.48 2.42 -14.29
N ARG A 18 10.28 2.18 -13.73
CA ARG A 18 9.22 3.16 -13.62
C ARG A 18 9.22 3.93 -12.30
N SER A 19 9.66 3.31 -11.20
CA SER A 19 9.59 3.92 -9.85
C SER A 19 10.84 4.66 -9.42
N THR A 20 12.01 4.32 -9.97
CA THR A 20 13.27 4.94 -9.54
C THR A 20 13.28 6.44 -9.86
N GLY A 21 13.56 7.25 -8.85
CA GLY A 21 13.57 8.72 -8.97
C GLY A 21 12.19 9.36 -9.12
N ARG A 22 11.10 8.59 -9.00
CA ARG A 22 9.72 9.09 -9.05
C ARG A 22 9.08 9.12 -7.65
N PRO A 23 8.02 9.90 -7.43
CA PRO A 23 7.33 9.95 -6.15
C PRO A 23 6.49 8.69 -5.89
N ALA A 24 6.28 8.41 -4.61
CA ALA A 24 5.28 7.47 -4.12
C ALA A 24 4.30 8.16 -3.17
N PHE A 25 3.19 7.48 -2.89
CA PHE A 25 2.13 8.00 -2.01
C PHE A 25 1.65 6.93 -1.03
N VAL A 26 1.56 7.28 0.25
CA VAL A 26 1.08 6.40 1.31
C VAL A 26 -0.14 7.02 1.99
N ILE A 27 -1.24 6.26 2.05
CA ILE A 27 -2.51 6.72 2.62
C ILE A 27 -2.67 6.08 3.99
N GLY A 28 -2.79 6.90 5.04
CA GLY A 28 -2.94 6.48 6.43
C GLY A 28 -1.63 6.52 7.24
N GLY A 29 -1.75 6.28 8.56
CA GLY A 29 -0.62 6.27 9.51
C GLY A 29 -0.67 5.10 10.50
N GLY A 30 -1.42 4.05 10.18
CA GLY A 30 -1.57 2.88 11.04
C GLY A 30 -0.35 1.94 11.02
N GLY A 31 -0.49 0.73 11.59
CA GLY A 31 0.62 -0.22 11.71
C GLY A 31 1.26 -0.65 10.38
N ALA A 32 0.50 -0.63 9.28
CA ALA A 32 1.00 -0.93 7.94
C ALA A 32 1.74 0.24 7.26
N CYS A 33 1.58 1.48 7.76
CA CYS A 33 2.18 2.68 7.15
C CYS A 33 3.71 2.68 7.25
N ARG A 34 4.27 2.45 8.44
CA ARG A 34 5.74 2.45 8.62
C ARG A 34 6.44 1.38 7.77
N PRO A 35 5.99 0.11 7.71
CA PRO A 35 6.54 -0.87 6.79
C PRO A 35 6.44 -0.46 5.31
N ALA A 36 5.33 0.18 4.91
CA ALA A 36 5.16 0.68 3.55
C ALA A 36 6.18 1.79 3.21
N VAL A 37 6.31 2.80 4.08
CA VAL A 37 7.30 3.87 3.93
C VAL A 37 8.71 3.30 3.85
N TYR A 38 9.07 2.41 4.78
CA TYR A 38 10.38 1.76 4.79
C TYR A 38 10.64 1.00 3.48
N ALA A 39 9.67 0.22 3.00
CA ALA A 39 9.85 -0.58 1.80
C ALA A 39 10.00 0.26 0.53
N LEU A 40 9.18 1.30 0.40
CA LEU A 40 9.25 2.26 -0.70
C LEU A 40 10.62 2.95 -0.71
N TRP A 41 11.03 3.51 0.43
CA TRP A 41 12.31 4.20 0.57
C TRP A 41 13.51 3.28 0.31
N LYS A 42 13.52 2.09 0.92
CA LYS A 42 14.70 1.23 0.94
C LYS A 42 14.89 0.45 -0.36
N TRP A 43 13.81 0.05 -1.03
CA TRP A 43 13.87 -0.94 -2.12
C TRP A 43 13.18 -0.52 -3.41
N MET A 44 12.35 0.53 -3.42
CA MET A 44 11.61 0.91 -4.64
C MET A 44 12.23 2.10 -5.40
N GLY A 45 13.36 2.63 -4.91
CA GLY A 45 14.14 3.67 -5.60
C GLY A 45 13.45 5.04 -5.68
N VAL A 46 12.35 5.24 -4.94
CA VAL A 46 11.58 6.50 -4.97
C VAL A 46 12.36 7.62 -4.30
N ASN A 47 12.23 8.85 -4.81
CA ASN A 47 12.92 10.03 -4.26
C ASN A 47 12.10 10.76 -3.20
N ARG A 48 10.77 10.67 -3.28
CA ARG A 48 9.81 11.32 -2.40
C ARG A 48 8.67 10.38 -2.06
N ILE A 49 8.21 10.41 -0.81
CA ILE A 49 7.01 9.72 -0.35
C ILE A 49 6.06 10.76 0.22
N CYS A 50 5.00 11.04 -0.54
CA CYS A 50 3.87 11.85 -0.09
C CYS A 50 3.00 11.03 0.87
N MET A 51 2.49 11.66 1.92
CA MET A 51 1.71 10.99 2.96
C MET A 51 0.48 11.80 3.32
N VAL A 52 -0.64 11.11 3.55
CA VAL A 52 -1.87 11.74 3.99
C VAL A 52 -2.50 10.97 5.14
N LYS A 53 -3.04 11.69 6.12
CA LYS A 53 -3.86 11.17 7.21
C LYS A 53 -4.76 12.28 7.74
N ARG A 54 -5.82 11.91 8.47
CA ARG A 54 -6.69 12.83 9.19
C ARG A 54 -5.92 13.66 10.25
N GLU A 55 -5.11 13.00 11.08
CA GLU A 55 -4.25 13.66 12.08
C GLU A 55 -2.84 13.92 11.54
N GLU A 56 -2.52 15.18 11.30
CA GLU A 56 -1.20 15.64 10.84
C GLU A 56 -0.08 15.28 11.81
N SER A 57 -0.31 15.41 13.12
CA SER A 57 0.71 15.17 14.16
C SER A 57 1.29 13.77 14.07
N GLU A 58 0.45 12.75 13.83
CA GLU A 58 0.93 11.37 13.70
C GLU A 58 1.79 11.15 12.45
N ILE A 59 1.51 11.87 11.35
CA ILE A 59 2.38 11.81 10.17
C ILE A 59 3.73 12.48 10.48
N ARG A 60 3.72 13.62 11.19
CA ARG A 60 4.96 14.28 11.61
C ARG A 60 5.82 13.39 12.50
N ASP A 61 5.21 12.62 13.41
CA ASP A 61 5.92 11.65 14.24
C ASP A 61 6.54 10.52 13.41
N ILE A 62 5.82 10.02 12.39
CA ILE A 62 6.38 9.03 11.45
C ILE A 62 7.57 9.63 10.70
N ILE A 63 7.44 10.84 10.16
CA ILE A 63 8.50 11.53 9.44
C ILE A 63 9.75 11.70 10.31
N ALA A 64 9.57 12.19 11.55
CA ALA A 64 10.67 12.36 12.51
C ALA A 64 11.38 11.03 12.78
N SER A 65 10.63 9.94 13.01
CA SER A 65 11.21 8.62 13.27
C SER A 65 12.06 8.08 12.11
N PHE A 66 11.73 8.44 10.87
CA PHE A 66 12.52 8.06 9.69
C PHE A 66 13.75 8.95 9.46
N ILE A 67 13.65 10.25 9.77
CA ILE A 67 14.81 11.15 9.74
C ILE A 67 15.86 10.71 10.75
N ASP A 68 15.44 10.34 11.97
CA ASP A 68 16.34 9.90 13.05
C ASP A 68 17.17 8.66 12.67
N VAL A 69 16.63 7.79 11.80
CA VAL A 69 17.34 6.58 11.31
C VAL A 69 18.09 6.80 9.99
N GLY A 70 18.20 8.05 9.52
CA GLY A 70 19.03 8.42 8.37
C GLY A 70 18.38 8.19 7.01
N LEU A 71 17.06 8.41 6.88
CA LEU A 71 16.39 8.40 5.59
C LEU A 71 16.92 9.54 4.69
N ASN A 72 17.47 9.18 3.52
CA ASN A 72 18.04 10.12 2.54
C ASN A 72 17.02 10.68 1.51
N GLY A 73 15.76 10.26 1.58
CA GLY A 73 14.68 10.72 0.70
C GLY A 73 13.83 11.84 1.32
N GLU A 74 12.81 12.28 0.59
CA GLU A 74 11.87 13.29 1.09
C GLU A 74 10.57 12.63 1.57
N LEU A 75 10.20 12.81 2.84
CA LEU A 75 8.87 12.45 3.35
C LEU A 75 8.02 13.71 3.52
N VAL A 76 6.86 13.76 2.88
CA VAL A 76 6.04 14.98 2.79
C VAL A 76 4.62 14.70 3.28
N PHE A 77 4.16 15.47 4.26
CA PHE A 77 2.73 15.50 4.60
C PHE A 77 1.99 16.37 3.59
N VAL A 78 0.89 15.85 3.02
CA VAL A 78 0.03 16.57 2.08
C VAL A 78 -1.22 17.05 2.83
N PRO A 79 -1.38 18.37 3.06
CA PRO A 79 -2.46 18.89 3.93
C PRO A 79 -3.77 19.15 3.19
N SER A 80 -3.75 19.25 1.85
CA SER A 80 -4.93 19.62 1.06
C SER A 80 -4.84 19.14 -0.39
N ALA A 81 -6.00 19.07 -1.06
CA ALA A 81 -6.09 18.75 -2.48
C ALA A 81 -5.37 19.77 -3.38
N ALA A 82 -5.34 21.05 -2.97
CA ALA A 82 -4.61 22.10 -3.68
C ALA A 82 -3.09 21.85 -3.67
N GLU A 83 -2.54 21.45 -2.53
CA GLU A 83 -1.13 21.04 -2.41
C GLU A 83 -0.87 19.76 -3.21
N ALA A 84 -1.77 18.78 -3.17
CA ALA A 84 -1.64 17.57 -3.97
C ALA A 84 -1.55 17.86 -5.48
N ALA A 85 -2.32 18.84 -5.97
CA ALA A 85 -2.42 19.16 -7.39
C ALA A 85 -1.17 19.81 -7.99
N ILE A 86 -0.31 20.41 -7.16
CA ILE A 86 0.95 21.03 -7.59
C ILE A 86 2.16 20.10 -7.43
N LEU A 87 2.00 18.98 -6.71
CA LEU A 87 3.05 17.99 -6.54
C LEU A 87 3.15 17.09 -7.77
N GLU A 88 4.35 16.56 -8.01
CA GLU A 88 4.54 15.53 -9.03
C GLU A 88 3.69 14.29 -8.69
N PRO A 89 2.88 13.76 -9.63
CA PRO A 89 2.06 12.60 -9.37
C PRO A 89 2.87 11.35 -9.03
N PRO A 90 2.43 10.55 -8.03
CA PRO A 90 3.13 9.33 -7.63
C PRO A 90 2.94 8.22 -8.68
N VAL A 91 3.95 7.37 -8.81
CA VAL A 91 3.87 6.15 -9.63
C VAL A 91 3.63 4.88 -8.79
N LEU A 92 3.89 4.96 -7.48
CA LEU A 92 3.56 3.91 -6.52
C LEU A 92 2.62 4.46 -5.46
N VAL A 93 1.52 3.75 -5.18
CA VAL A 93 0.58 4.11 -4.13
C VAL A 93 0.41 2.92 -3.19
N VAL A 94 0.41 3.17 -1.88
CA VAL A 94 0.11 2.15 -0.86
C VAL A 94 -1.04 2.62 0.02
N GLY A 95 -2.18 1.94 -0.07
CA GLY A 95 -3.34 2.15 0.79
C GLY A 95 -3.16 1.39 2.10
N THR A 96 -3.16 2.10 3.23
CA THR A 96 -2.99 1.49 4.58
C THR A 96 -4.18 1.77 5.50
N VAL A 97 -5.28 2.24 4.93
CA VAL A 97 -6.50 2.60 5.65
C VAL A 97 -7.46 1.42 5.60
N PRO A 98 -8.09 1.03 6.73
CA PRO A 98 -9.14 0.01 6.71
C PRO A 98 -10.31 0.40 5.81
N ASP A 99 -10.96 -0.59 5.18
CA ASP A 99 -12.15 -0.36 4.36
C ASP A 99 -13.40 -0.21 5.24
N ILE A 100 -13.46 0.92 5.95
CA ILE A 100 -14.56 1.27 6.85
C ILE A 100 -15.11 2.62 6.39
N PRO A 101 -16.44 2.74 6.15
CA PRO A 101 -17.04 4.01 5.82
C PRO A 101 -16.69 5.09 6.86
N PRO A 102 -16.26 6.29 6.44
CA PRO A 102 -15.89 7.35 7.36
C PRO A 102 -17.12 7.78 8.17
N LYS A 103 -16.95 7.88 9.51
CA LYS A 103 -18.01 8.33 10.43
C LYS A 103 -18.10 9.85 10.54
N GLU A 104 -16.98 10.52 10.27
CA GLU A 104 -16.79 11.97 10.28
C GLU A 104 -16.25 12.40 8.91
N PRO A 105 -16.21 13.70 8.56
CA PRO A 105 -15.69 14.17 7.29
C PRO A 105 -14.22 13.74 7.07
N GLY A 106 -14.03 12.58 6.44
CA GLY A 106 -12.77 12.11 5.86
C GLY A 106 -12.54 12.68 4.45
N GLU A 107 -13.34 13.67 4.05
CA GLU A 107 -13.33 14.27 2.71
C GLU A 107 -11.94 14.68 2.29
N LYS A 108 -11.15 15.33 3.16
CA LYS A 108 -9.80 15.79 2.81
C LYS A 108 -8.87 14.66 2.36
N VAL A 109 -8.85 13.54 3.08
CA VAL A 109 -7.99 12.39 2.71
C VAL A 109 -8.44 11.82 1.37
N ARG A 110 -9.75 11.71 1.16
CA ARG A 110 -10.33 11.22 -0.09
C ARG A 110 -10.05 12.16 -1.26
N GLU A 111 -10.25 13.46 -1.08
CA GLU A 111 -9.99 14.49 -2.09
C GLU A 111 -8.51 14.51 -2.51
N ILE A 112 -7.59 14.50 -1.54
CA ILE A 112 -6.14 14.41 -1.80
C ILE A 112 -5.80 13.14 -2.59
N THR A 113 -6.40 12.02 -2.17
CA THR A 113 -6.21 10.72 -2.85
C THR A 113 -6.70 10.77 -4.29
N GLU A 114 -7.91 11.30 -4.54
CA GLU A 114 -8.49 11.43 -5.88
C GLU A 114 -7.63 12.33 -6.78
N VAL A 115 -7.04 13.41 -6.26
CA VAL A 115 -6.11 14.26 -7.03
C VAL A 115 -4.92 13.44 -7.57
N PHE A 116 -4.30 12.61 -6.73
CA PHE A 116 -3.20 11.75 -7.21
C PHE A 116 -3.69 10.64 -8.16
N LEU A 117 -4.84 10.02 -7.88
CA LEU A 117 -5.38 8.93 -8.69
C LEU A 117 -5.87 9.37 -10.06
N THR A 118 -6.25 10.64 -10.24
CA THR A 118 -6.70 11.22 -11.52
C THR A 118 -5.56 11.55 -12.50
N SER A 119 -4.30 11.43 -12.07
CA SER A 119 -3.12 11.65 -12.93
C SER A 119 -3.17 10.87 -14.24
N ILE A 120 -2.68 11.46 -15.34
CA ILE A 120 -2.74 10.83 -16.68
C ILE A 120 -1.92 9.54 -16.73
N GLU A 121 -0.70 9.58 -16.17
CA GLU A 121 0.16 8.41 -16.09
C GLU A 121 -0.28 7.52 -14.92
N LYS A 122 -0.78 6.32 -15.22
CA LYS A 122 -1.15 5.35 -14.19
C LYS A 122 0.06 4.56 -13.71
N GLY A 123 0.11 4.36 -12.40
CA GLY A 123 1.17 3.63 -11.73
C GLY A 123 0.70 2.26 -11.23
N PHE A 124 1.21 1.92 -10.05
CA PHE A 124 0.91 0.69 -9.34
C PHE A 124 0.38 1.00 -7.95
N VAL A 125 -0.66 0.29 -7.54
CA VAL A 125 -1.31 0.44 -6.24
C VAL A 125 -1.18 -0.87 -5.48
N LEU A 126 -0.75 -0.80 -4.23
CA LEU A 126 -0.88 -1.89 -3.28
C LEU A 126 -1.93 -1.51 -2.24
N GLU A 127 -3.08 -2.17 -2.27
CA GLU A 127 -4.05 -2.04 -1.19
C GLU A 127 -3.68 -3.02 -0.07
N MET A 128 -3.58 -2.55 1.17
CA MET A 128 -3.21 -3.41 2.30
C MET A 128 -4.44 -4.05 2.96
N SER A 129 -5.62 -3.44 2.83
CA SER A 129 -6.87 -3.97 3.36
C SER A 129 -7.42 -5.08 2.47
N TYR A 130 -8.02 -6.07 3.12
CA TYR A 130 -8.69 -7.22 2.49
C TYR A 130 -9.95 -7.63 3.27
N HIS A 131 -10.37 -6.79 4.22
CA HIS A 131 -11.53 -6.98 5.08
C HIS A 131 -12.44 -5.75 4.96
N PRO A 132 -13.77 -5.92 4.89
CA PRO A 132 -14.52 -7.18 5.01
C PRO A 132 -14.46 -8.10 3.79
N ALA A 133 -14.14 -7.55 2.62
CA ALA A 133 -13.94 -8.28 1.38
C ALA A 133 -12.66 -7.80 0.67
N PRO A 134 -12.08 -8.58 -0.26
CA PRO A 134 -10.90 -8.18 -1.02
C PRO A 134 -11.13 -6.95 -1.90
N ASP A 135 -12.32 -6.85 -2.49
CA ASP A 135 -12.72 -5.74 -3.36
C ASP A 135 -13.15 -4.53 -2.51
N THR A 136 -12.17 -3.91 -1.84
CA THR A 136 -12.41 -2.71 -1.03
C THR A 136 -12.86 -1.54 -1.90
N TYR A 137 -13.45 -0.49 -1.28
CA TYR A 137 -13.81 0.73 -2.01
C TYR A 137 -12.59 1.32 -2.74
N PHE A 138 -11.44 1.43 -2.04
CA PHE A 138 -10.23 1.99 -2.62
C PHE A 138 -9.65 1.13 -3.75
N PHE A 139 -9.64 -0.19 -3.57
CA PHE A 139 -9.22 -1.13 -4.62
C PHE A 139 -10.07 -0.93 -5.89
N SER A 140 -11.39 -1.00 -5.74
CA SER A 140 -12.34 -0.90 -6.85
C SER A 140 -12.19 0.44 -7.57
N ARG A 141 -12.08 1.52 -6.80
CA ARG A 141 -11.90 2.87 -7.34
C ARG A 141 -10.61 3.01 -8.15
N CYS A 142 -9.48 2.51 -7.63
CA CYS A 142 -8.20 2.56 -8.35
C CYS A 142 -8.27 1.73 -9.65
N HIS A 143 -8.89 0.56 -9.59
CA HIS A 143 -9.05 -0.33 -10.74
C HIS A 143 -9.91 0.32 -11.84
N GLU A 144 -11.05 0.90 -11.49
CA GLU A 144 -11.91 1.67 -12.42
C GLU A 144 -11.17 2.84 -13.09
N MET A 145 -10.25 3.46 -12.36
CA MET A 145 -9.41 4.56 -12.87
C MET A 145 -8.21 4.06 -13.70
N GLY A 146 -8.07 2.75 -13.92
CA GLY A 146 -7.04 2.16 -14.78
C GLY A 146 -5.68 1.98 -14.11
N TRP A 147 -5.62 1.99 -12.77
CA TRP A 147 -4.38 1.66 -12.05
C TRP A 147 -4.11 0.15 -12.06
N ASN A 148 -2.83 -0.23 -11.99
CA ASN A 148 -2.45 -1.61 -11.75
C ASN A 148 -2.54 -1.88 -10.24
N VAL A 149 -3.62 -2.52 -9.78
CA VAL A 149 -3.92 -2.69 -8.37
C VAL A 149 -3.65 -4.13 -7.92
N LEU A 150 -2.93 -4.27 -6.80
CA LEU A 150 -2.75 -5.55 -6.10
C LEU A 150 -3.66 -5.62 -4.87
N TYR A 151 -4.24 -6.79 -4.68
CA TYR A 151 -5.09 -7.11 -3.54
C TYR A 151 -4.29 -7.21 -2.23
N GLY A 152 -4.90 -6.77 -1.12
CA GLY A 152 -4.33 -6.96 0.22
C GLY A 152 -4.21 -8.43 0.63
N THR A 153 -4.96 -9.31 -0.03
CA THR A 153 -4.87 -10.77 0.18
C THR A 153 -3.51 -11.33 -0.23
N GLU A 154 -2.88 -10.77 -1.28
CA GLU A 154 -1.50 -11.12 -1.63
C GLU A 154 -0.54 -10.76 -0.49
N VAL A 155 -0.73 -9.61 0.15
CA VAL A 155 0.07 -9.21 1.32
C VAL A 155 -0.09 -10.20 2.46
N MET A 156 -1.33 -10.62 2.72
CA MET A 156 -1.63 -11.57 3.79
C MET A 156 -1.02 -12.96 3.55
N ILE A 157 -1.04 -13.44 2.31
CA ILE A 157 -0.42 -14.72 1.94
C ILE A 157 1.10 -14.63 2.10
N TRP A 158 1.72 -13.60 1.53
CA TRP A 158 3.18 -13.48 1.54
C TRP A 158 3.74 -13.21 2.92
N GLN A 159 3.01 -12.51 3.81
CA GLN A 159 3.45 -12.38 5.19
C GLN A 159 3.42 -13.71 5.93
N GLY A 160 2.43 -14.57 5.67
CA GLY A 160 2.35 -15.92 6.24
C GLY A 160 3.48 -16.80 5.74
N VAL A 161 3.76 -16.80 4.43
CA VAL A 161 4.89 -17.53 3.84
C VAL A 161 6.21 -17.06 4.46
N ALA A 162 6.41 -15.76 4.63
CA ALA A 162 7.62 -15.23 5.27
C ALA A 162 7.75 -15.67 6.74
N GLN A 163 6.64 -15.73 7.48
CA GLN A 163 6.63 -16.27 8.84
C GLN A 163 6.99 -17.75 8.86
N GLU A 164 6.44 -18.55 7.95
CA GLU A 164 6.72 -19.98 7.85
C GLU A 164 8.19 -20.26 7.53
N VAL A 165 8.79 -19.53 6.59
CA VAL A 165 10.23 -19.59 6.32
C VAL A 165 11.04 -19.32 7.59
N LEU A 166 10.67 -18.29 8.36
CA LEU A 166 11.40 -17.91 9.58
C LEU A 166 11.23 -18.92 10.71
N TRP A 167 10.07 -19.56 10.83
CA TRP A 167 9.79 -20.52 11.91
C TRP A 167 10.28 -21.93 11.63
N THR A 168 10.21 -22.35 10.37
CA THR A 168 10.61 -23.70 9.96
C THR A 168 12.06 -23.77 9.49
N GLU A 169 12.67 -22.61 9.21
CA GLU A 169 13.98 -22.46 8.57
C GLU A 169 14.06 -23.15 7.19
N LEU A 170 12.91 -23.52 6.61
CA LEU A 170 12.82 -24.07 5.27
C LEU A 170 12.92 -22.95 4.26
N SER A 171 13.63 -23.23 3.16
CA SER A 171 13.66 -22.32 2.02
C SER A 171 12.28 -22.26 1.36
N ILE A 172 11.99 -21.14 0.69
CA ILE A 172 10.68 -20.89 0.07
C ILE A 172 10.31 -21.96 -0.99
N GLU A 173 11.31 -22.57 -1.62
CA GLU A 173 11.12 -23.63 -2.63
C GLU A 173 10.60 -24.93 -2.00
N ASN A 174 10.80 -25.09 -0.69
CA ASN A 174 10.31 -26.23 0.08
C ASN A 174 8.95 -25.98 0.74
N LEU A 175 8.37 -24.78 0.55
CA LEU A 175 7.04 -24.44 1.07
C LEU A 175 5.97 -24.59 -0.01
N ASN A 176 4.79 -25.07 0.38
CA ASN A 176 3.64 -25.19 -0.52
C ASN A 176 2.84 -23.87 -0.57
N VAL A 177 3.41 -22.86 -1.21
CA VAL A 177 2.78 -21.52 -1.33
C VAL A 177 1.42 -21.60 -2.04
N ASP A 178 1.24 -22.52 -2.99
CA ASP A 178 -0.03 -22.69 -3.69
C ASP A 178 -1.13 -23.23 -2.78
N GLU A 179 -0.79 -24.08 -1.81
CA GLU A 179 -1.73 -24.53 -0.79
C GLU A 179 -2.11 -23.39 0.17
N ALA A 180 -1.15 -22.57 0.60
CA ALA A 180 -1.44 -21.38 1.39
C ALA A 180 -2.38 -20.42 0.64
N ARG A 181 -2.13 -20.18 -0.66
CA ARG A 181 -3.01 -19.38 -1.52
C ARG A 181 -4.43 -19.95 -1.58
N LYS A 182 -4.57 -21.24 -1.86
CA LYS A 182 -5.88 -21.91 -1.92
C LYS A 182 -6.63 -21.81 -0.60
N ALA A 183 -5.96 -22.01 0.53
CA ALA A 183 -6.56 -21.91 1.86
C ALA A 183 -7.11 -20.50 2.11
N VAL A 184 -6.32 -19.47 1.81
CA VAL A 184 -6.72 -18.07 1.95
C VAL A 184 -7.89 -17.72 1.03
N THR A 185 -7.81 -18.05 -0.26
CA THR A 185 -8.90 -17.79 -1.21
C THR A 185 -10.20 -18.46 -0.77
N GLY A 186 -10.16 -19.73 -0.33
CA GLY A 186 -11.35 -20.45 0.13
C GLY A 186 -11.99 -19.84 1.38
N ILE A 187 -11.20 -19.30 2.31
CA ILE A 187 -11.73 -18.59 3.49
C ILE A 187 -12.41 -17.29 3.07
N ILE A 188 -11.77 -16.54 2.17
CA ILE A 188 -12.29 -15.26 1.70
C ILE A 188 -13.61 -15.43 0.94
N GLU A 189 -13.69 -16.40 0.03
CA GLU A 189 -14.92 -16.71 -0.71
C GLU A 189 -16.06 -17.08 0.25
N LYS A 190 -15.75 -17.86 1.28
CA LYS A 190 -16.72 -18.23 2.32
C LYS A 190 -17.19 -17.01 3.12
N CYS A 191 -16.27 -16.15 3.56
CA CYS A 191 -16.62 -14.92 4.29
C CYS A 191 -17.46 -13.97 3.42
N ALA A 192 -17.12 -13.82 2.14
CA ALA A 192 -17.92 -13.02 1.21
C ALA A 192 -19.34 -13.57 1.05
N ALA A 193 -19.49 -14.88 0.92
CA ALA A 193 -20.80 -15.54 0.82
C ALA A 193 -21.65 -15.40 2.11
N GLU A 194 -21.02 -15.46 3.29
CA GLU A 194 -21.69 -15.28 4.58
C GLU A 194 -22.13 -13.83 4.83
N LEU A 195 -21.40 -12.85 4.29
CA LEU A 195 -21.70 -11.42 4.43
C LEU A 195 -22.81 -10.91 3.50
N LYS A 196 -23.33 -11.73 2.58
CA LYS A 196 -24.35 -11.35 1.58
C LYS A 196 -24.05 -10.01 0.89
N LEU A 197 -22.85 -9.89 0.33
CA LEU A 197 -22.58 -8.93 -0.75
C LEU A 197 -23.03 -9.51 -2.08
#